data_AF-A0A7H0M8E1-F1
#
_entry.id   AF-A0A7H0M8E1-F1
#
_cell.length_a   1.000
_cell.length_b   1.000
_cell.length_c   1.000
_cell.angle_alpha   90.00
_cell.angle_beta   90.00
_cell.angle_gamma   90.00
#
_symmetry.space_group_name_H-M   'P 1'
#
loop_
_entity.id
_entity.type
_entity.pdbx_description
1 polymer ?
#
loop_
_entity_poly.entity_id
_entity_poly.type
_entity_poly.pdbx_seq_one_letter_code
_entity_poly.pdbx_strand_id
1 'polypeptide(L)'
;MRHDTHRRVTQRFSYGDAHRVSRVEIDGDAEFTKAEYRYDAPGRRTGKQVWHRHARKPERTQYAWSGLQMLGETSDTHPDGAVQYIYIENSDEPLARVDSHGEYADIFWYHTEQNGLPHSVTDSNGDIVWRGASSAWAAACVKARR
;
A
#
# COMPACT_ATOMS: atom_id res chain seq x y z
N MET A 1 -9.56 -14.82 -12.41
CA MET A 1 -10.36 -15.02 -11.18
C MET A 1 -9.49 -15.73 -10.16
N ARG A 2 -9.51 -15.33 -8.90
CA ARG A 2 -8.76 -15.99 -7.82
C ARG A 2 -9.74 -16.49 -6.77
N HIS A 3 -9.52 -17.70 -6.27
CA HIS A 3 -10.27 -18.27 -5.17
C HIS A 3 -9.33 -18.47 -3.97
N ASP A 4 -9.72 -17.94 -2.83
CA ASP A 4 -9.11 -18.25 -1.55
C ASP A 4 -10.05 -19.23 -0.81
N THR A 5 -9.70 -20.51 -0.86
CA THR A 5 -10.51 -21.59 -0.29
C THR A 5 -10.54 -21.54 1.24
N HIS A 6 -9.50 -21.00 1.87
CA HIS A 6 -9.42 -20.89 3.33
C HIS A 6 -10.34 -19.79 3.85
N ARG A 7 -10.36 -18.63 3.17
CA ARG A 7 -11.23 -17.50 3.53
C ARG A 7 -12.61 -17.55 2.89
N ARG A 8 -12.84 -18.51 1.98
CA ARG A 8 -14.04 -18.59 1.12
C ARG A 8 -14.29 -17.27 0.36
N VAL A 9 -13.21 -16.62 -0.04
CA VAL A 9 -13.25 -15.35 -0.78
C VAL A 9 -13.00 -15.61 -2.25
N THR A 10 -13.81 -14.99 -3.10
CA THR A 10 -13.64 -15.02 -4.54
C THR A 10 -13.32 -13.62 -5.06
N GLN A 11 -12.24 -13.49 -5.84
CA GLN A 11 -11.81 -12.23 -6.43
C GLN A 11 -11.90 -12.30 -7.96
N ARG A 12 -12.64 -11.35 -8.55
CA ARG A 12 -12.72 -11.16 -10.00
C ARG A 12 -11.96 -9.90 -10.40
N PHE A 13 -11.00 -10.05 -11.32
CA PHE A 13 -10.11 -8.97 -11.75
C PHE A 13 -10.56 -8.48 -13.13
N SER A 14 -10.67 -7.17 -13.28
CA SER A 14 -10.81 -6.49 -14.56
C SER A 14 -9.52 -5.76 -14.89
N TYR A 15 -9.18 -5.69 -16.17
CA TYR A 15 -7.96 -5.06 -16.65
C TYR A 15 -8.31 -3.93 -17.62
N GLY A 16 -7.56 -2.84 -17.57
CA GLY A 16 -7.63 -1.78 -18.58
C GLY A 16 -6.78 -2.10 -19.82
N ASP A 17 -6.76 -1.16 -20.78
CA ASP A 17 -6.12 -1.35 -22.09
C ASP A 17 -4.61 -1.60 -22.04
N ALA A 18 -3.95 -1.17 -20.97
CA ALA A 18 -2.54 -1.45 -20.70
C ALA A 18 -2.30 -2.76 -19.92
N HIS A 19 -3.26 -3.68 -19.88
CA HIS A 19 -3.23 -4.94 -19.10
C HIS A 19 -2.99 -4.77 -17.60
N ARG A 20 -3.35 -3.61 -17.03
CA ARG A 20 -3.25 -3.32 -15.58
C ARG A 20 -4.58 -3.56 -14.90
N VAL A 21 -4.56 -4.09 -13.68
CA VAL A 21 -5.79 -4.31 -12.89
C VAL A 21 -6.48 -2.97 -12.62
N SER A 22 -7.65 -2.76 -13.20
CA SER A 22 -8.45 -1.55 -13.01
C SER A 22 -9.50 -1.71 -11.90
N ARG A 23 -9.99 -2.94 -11.70
CA ARG A 23 -11.01 -3.27 -10.70
C ARG A 23 -10.82 -4.68 -10.16
N VAL A 24 -11.11 -4.85 -8.88
CA VAL A 24 -11.25 -6.14 -8.22
C VAL A 24 -12.60 -6.18 -7.53
N GLU A 25 -13.46 -7.11 -7.89
CA GLU A 25 -14.68 -7.42 -7.16
C GLU A 25 -14.40 -8.58 -6.20
N ILE A 26 -14.85 -8.42 -4.96
CA ILE A 26 -14.57 -9.31 -3.85
C ILE A 26 -15.90 -9.85 -3.32
N ASP A 27 -16.07 -11.16 -3.42
CA ASP A 27 -17.25 -11.87 -2.92
C ASP A 27 -16.86 -12.79 -1.75
N GLY A 28 -17.77 -12.92 -0.77
CA GLY A 28 -17.54 -13.70 0.45
C GLY A 28 -16.71 -13.00 1.55
N ASP A 29 -16.09 -11.85 1.27
CA ASP A 29 -15.32 -11.10 2.28
C ASP A 29 -16.26 -10.31 3.22
N ALA A 30 -15.95 -10.33 4.52
CA ALA A 30 -16.80 -9.71 5.55
C ALA A 30 -16.73 -8.17 5.53
N GLU A 31 -15.60 -7.60 5.11
CA GLU A 31 -15.32 -6.17 5.21
C GLU A 31 -15.37 -5.49 3.84
N PHE A 32 -14.81 -6.12 2.81
CA PHE A 32 -14.59 -5.50 1.51
C PHE A 32 -15.47 -6.09 0.42
N THR A 33 -15.84 -5.26 -0.56
CA THR A 33 -16.67 -5.69 -1.70
C THR A 33 -16.04 -5.37 -3.04
N LYS A 34 -15.25 -4.30 -3.12
CA LYS A 34 -14.64 -3.84 -4.37
C LYS A 34 -13.41 -2.98 -4.11
N ALA A 35 -12.44 -3.07 -4.99
CA ALA A 35 -11.35 -2.11 -5.12
C ALA A 35 -11.23 -1.63 -6.58
N GLU A 36 -10.94 -0.35 -6.79
CA GLU A 36 -10.66 0.23 -8.10
C GLU A 36 -9.34 1.00 -8.07
N TYR A 37 -8.62 0.99 -9.18
CA TYR A 37 -7.29 1.59 -9.30
C TYR A 37 -7.24 2.54 -10.49
N ARG A 38 -6.50 3.64 -10.31
CA ARG A 38 -6.18 4.61 -11.36
C ARG A 38 -4.69 4.67 -11.58
N TYR A 39 -4.31 4.94 -12.82
CA TYR A 39 -2.93 4.95 -13.26
C TYR A 39 -2.67 6.18 -14.14
N ASP A 40 -1.44 6.68 -14.14
CA ASP A 40 -0.99 7.66 -15.13
C ASP A 40 -0.52 6.99 -16.44
N ALA A 41 0.01 7.77 -17.40
CA ALA A 41 0.45 7.24 -18.69
C ALA A 41 1.67 6.29 -18.60
N PRO A 42 2.72 6.58 -17.79
CA PRO A 42 3.76 5.59 -17.45
C PRO A 42 3.19 4.35 -16.74
N GLY A 43 2.06 4.55 -16.08
CA GLY A 43 1.24 3.54 -15.44
C GLY A 43 1.65 3.21 -14.01
N ARG A 44 2.17 4.22 -13.34
CA ARG A 44 2.24 4.28 -11.88
C ARG A 44 0.82 4.43 -11.34
N ARG A 45 0.53 3.80 -10.21
CA ARG A 45 -0.79 3.87 -9.59
C ARG A 45 -0.95 5.24 -8.93
N THR A 46 -1.91 6.04 -9.37
CA THR A 46 -2.16 7.40 -8.87
C THR A 46 -3.34 7.47 -7.91
N GLY A 47 -4.20 6.45 -7.90
CA GLY A 47 -5.29 6.37 -6.94
C GLY A 47 -5.81 4.96 -6.71
N LYS A 48 -6.43 4.78 -5.54
CA LYS A 48 -7.13 3.57 -5.11
C LYS A 48 -8.45 3.97 -4.47
N GLN A 49 -9.50 3.23 -4.77
CA GLN A 49 -10.79 3.36 -4.08
C GLN A 49 -11.21 1.99 -3.55
N VAL A 50 -11.66 1.93 -2.30
CA VAL A 50 -12.06 0.68 -1.64
C VAL A 50 -13.47 0.82 -1.09
N TRP A 51 -14.35 -0.11 -1.45
CA TRP A 51 -15.72 -0.16 -0.96
C TRP A 51 -15.82 -1.18 0.17
N HIS A 52 -16.14 -0.68 1.35
CA HIS A 52 -16.50 -1.50 2.49
C HIS A 52 -17.98 -1.89 2.42
N ARG A 53 -18.32 -3.11 2.85
CA ARG A 53 -19.67 -3.68 2.78
C ARG A 53 -20.73 -2.82 3.47
N HIS A 54 -20.34 -2.12 4.53
CA HIS A 54 -21.23 -1.29 5.35
C HIS A 54 -21.05 0.21 5.14
N ALA A 55 -20.23 0.63 4.17
CA ALA A 55 -19.99 2.04 3.86
C ALA A 55 -20.77 2.49 2.62
N ARG A 56 -21.37 3.68 2.68
CA ARG A 56 -22.09 4.28 1.53
C ARG A 56 -21.15 4.86 0.48
N LYS A 57 -19.95 5.29 0.90
CA LYS A 57 -18.92 5.87 0.04
C LYS A 57 -17.65 5.03 0.16
N PRO A 58 -16.87 4.91 -0.94
CA PRO A 58 -15.56 4.29 -0.84
C PRO A 58 -14.58 5.17 -0.08
N GLU A 59 -13.62 4.53 0.58
CA GLU A 59 -12.37 5.18 0.99
C GLU A 59 -11.49 5.40 -0.23
N ARG A 60 -10.85 6.56 -0.32
CA ARG A 60 -10.00 6.95 -1.44
C ARG A 60 -8.61 7.29 -0.97
N THR A 61 -7.63 6.60 -1.55
CA THR A 61 -6.20 6.90 -1.39
C THR A 61 -5.65 7.49 -2.68
N GLN A 62 -4.89 8.58 -2.58
CA GLN A 62 -4.13 9.17 -3.68
C GLN A 62 -2.64 8.93 -3.47
N TYR A 63 -1.90 8.74 -4.57
CA TYR A 63 -0.47 8.47 -4.54
C TYR A 63 0.29 9.54 -5.33
N ALA A 64 1.25 10.19 -4.68
CA ALA A 64 2.14 11.17 -5.29
C ALA A 64 3.44 10.50 -5.76
N TRP A 65 3.98 10.93 -6.90
CA TRP A 65 5.17 10.32 -7.52
C TRP A 65 6.14 11.37 -8.04
N SER A 66 7.44 11.06 -7.98
CA SER A 66 8.51 11.72 -8.72
C SER A 66 9.34 10.64 -9.42
N GLY A 67 9.39 10.64 -10.76
CA GLY A 67 10.02 9.54 -11.50
C GLY A 67 9.43 8.17 -11.12
N LEU A 68 10.26 7.24 -10.65
CA LEU A 68 9.81 5.92 -10.17
C LEU A 68 9.60 5.87 -8.65
N GLN A 69 9.83 6.97 -7.94
CA GLN A 69 9.70 7.06 -6.48
C GLN A 69 8.29 7.50 -6.11
N MET A 70 7.61 6.73 -5.26
CA MET A 70 6.34 7.13 -4.65
C MET A 70 6.67 8.07 -3.51
N LEU A 71 6.28 9.34 -3.59
CA LEU A 71 6.62 10.33 -2.57
C LEU A 71 5.69 10.31 -1.38
N GLY A 72 4.43 9.88 -1.57
CA GLY A 72 3.50 9.84 -0.46
C GLY A 72 2.09 9.38 -0.82
N GLU A 73 1.28 9.28 0.24
CA GLU A 73 -0.11 8.85 0.21
C GLU A 73 -0.98 9.76 1.07
N THR A 74 -2.19 10.03 0.60
CA THR A 74 -3.22 10.75 1.37
C THR A 74 -4.55 10.00 1.26
N SER A 75 -5.28 9.88 2.36
CA SER A 75 -6.61 9.25 2.40
C SER A 75 -7.71 10.24 2.74
N ASP A 76 -8.89 10.11 2.13
CA ASP A 76 -10.05 10.93 2.48
C ASP A 76 -10.68 10.57 3.83
N THR A 77 -10.37 9.39 4.37
CA THR A 77 -10.78 8.95 5.71
C THR A 77 -9.91 9.54 6.83
N HIS A 78 -8.70 9.99 6.51
CA HIS A 78 -7.74 10.58 7.43
C HIS A 78 -7.15 11.85 6.80
N PRO A 79 -7.95 12.93 6.68
CA PRO A 79 -7.57 14.13 5.94
C PRO A 79 -6.44 14.94 6.59
N ASP A 80 -6.23 14.75 7.89
CA ASP A 80 -5.14 15.29 8.69
C ASP A 80 -3.89 14.39 8.71
N GLY A 81 -3.96 13.23 8.03
CA GLY A 81 -2.86 12.28 7.94
C GLY A 81 -2.28 12.16 6.53
N ALA A 82 -0.98 11.90 6.48
CA ALA A 82 -0.27 11.63 5.24
C ALA A 82 0.90 10.67 5.47
N VAL A 83 1.17 9.83 4.48
CA VAL A 83 2.36 8.97 4.43
C VAL A 83 3.37 9.63 3.51
N GLN A 84 4.64 9.71 3.92
CA GLN A 84 5.74 10.18 3.08
C GLN A 84 6.83 9.12 3.01
N TYR A 85 7.42 8.96 1.83
CA TYR A 85 8.54 8.04 1.63
C TYR A 85 9.81 8.82 1.31
N ILE A 86 10.87 8.52 2.04
CA ILE A 86 12.19 9.12 1.92
C ILE A 86 13.10 8.07 1.29
N TYR A 87 13.89 8.48 0.29
CA TYR A 87 14.78 7.61 -0.46
C TYR A 87 16.24 8.01 -0.24
N ILE A 88 17.16 7.08 -0.44
CA ILE A 88 18.59 7.35 -0.46
C ILE A 88 18.90 8.29 -1.62
N GLU A 89 19.86 9.20 -1.42
CA GLU A 89 20.27 10.15 -2.46
C GLU A 89 20.68 9.42 -3.74
N ASN A 90 20.12 9.84 -4.88
CA ASN A 90 20.39 9.26 -6.20
C ASN A 90 20.07 7.76 -6.33
N SER A 91 19.14 7.23 -5.52
CA SER A 91 18.72 5.82 -5.54
C SER A 91 17.21 5.66 -5.46
N ASP A 92 16.65 4.59 -6.03
CA ASP A 92 15.25 4.18 -5.86
C ASP A 92 15.03 3.35 -4.57
N GLU A 93 16.07 3.22 -3.74
CA GLU A 93 16.04 2.50 -2.48
C GLU A 93 15.39 3.33 -1.37
N PRO A 94 14.31 2.82 -0.73
CA PRO A 94 13.63 3.53 0.33
C PRO A 94 14.48 3.52 1.60
N LEU A 95 14.65 4.69 2.21
CA LEU A 95 15.35 4.88 3.48
C LEU A 95 14.36 4.84 4.65
N ALA A 96 13.28 5.61 4.55
CA ALA A 96 12.31 5.75 5.64
C ALA A 96 10.89 6.01 5.14
N ARG A 97 9.92 5.70 5.99
CA ARG A 97 8.51 6.04 5.85
C ARG A 97 8.10 6.89 7.06
N VAL A 98 7.39 7.98 6.80
CA VAL A 98 6.87 8.88 7.83
C VAL A 98 5.35 8.89 7.73
N ASP A 99 4.68 8.42 8.78
CA ASP A 99 3.23 8.40 8.89
C ASP A 99 2.81 9.55 9.82
N SER A 100 2.27 10.61 9.24
CA SER A 100 1.80 11.79 9.96
C SER A 100 0.31 11.69 10.28
N HIS A 101 -0.07 12.18 11.45
CA HIS A 101 -1.43 12.23 11.99
C HIS A 101 -1.60 13.53 12.80
N GLY A 102 -2.04 14.61 12.13
CA GLY A 102 -2.12 15.93 12.74
C GLY A 102 -0.73 16.47 13.10
N GLU A 103 -0.51 16.75 14.38
CA GLU A 103 0.78 17.25 14.90
C GLU A 103 1.79 16.14 15.23
N TYR A 104 1.38 14.87 15.12
CA TYR A 104 2.20 13.71 15.46
C TYR A 104 2.69 13.00 14.19
N ALA A 105 3.84 12.34 14.28
CA ALA A 105 4.34 11.49 13.20
C ALA A 105 5.13 10.31 13.75
N ASP A 106 4.93 9.14 13.14
CA ASP A 106 5.72 7.93 13.37
C ASP A 106 6.71 7.75 12.21
N ILE A 107 7.95 7.38 12.55
CA ILE A 107 9.02 7.16 11.57
C ILE A 107 9.38 5.68 11.57
N PHE A 108 9.42 5.11 10.38
CA PHE A 108 9.79 3.73 10.13
C PHE A 108 11.01 3.67 9.22
N TRP A 109 12.02 2.88 9.60
CA TRP A 109 13.27 2.75 8.86
C TRP A 109 13.30 1.44 8.09
N TYR A 110 13.55 1.52 6.78
CA TYR A 110 13.71 0.35 5.93
C TYR A 110 15.13 -0.19 6.05
N HIS A 111 15.24 -1.52 6.17
CA HIS A 111 16.49 -2.26 6.11
C HIS A 111 16.43 -3.18 4.91
N THR A 112 17.25 -2.90 3.92
CA THR A 112 17.27 -3.54 2.60
C THR A 112 18.46 -4.49 2.50
N GLU A 113 18.29 -5.59 1.79
CA GLU A 113 19.40 -6.44 1.37
C GLU A 113 20.17 -5.78 0.23
N GLN A 114 21.35 -6.31 -0.10
CA GLN A 114 22.22 -5.78 -1.16
C GLN A 114 21.59 -5.81 -2.57
N ASN A 115 20.49 -6.52 -2.75
CA ASN A 115 19.68 -6.56 -3.97
C ASN A 115 18.52 -5.55 -3.99
N GLY A 116 18.38 -4.72 -2.95
CA GLY A 116 17.32 -3.71 -2.80
C GLY A 116 16.01 -4.23 -2.22
N LEU A 117 15.90 -5.51 -1.86
CA LEU A 117 14.69 -6.06 -1.23
C LEU A 117 14.62 -5.67 0.24
N PRO A 118 13.49 -5.12 0.72
CA PRO A 118 13.33 -4.82 2.14
C PRO A 118 13.32 -6.11 2.97
N HIS A 119 14.34 -6.27 3.81
CA HIS A 119 14.50 -7.38 4.76
C HIS A 119 13.71 -7.13 6.05
N SER A 120 13.71 -5.90 6.56
CA SER A 120 12.97 -5.53 7.77
C SER A 120 12.61 -4.05 7.82
N VAL A 121 11.67 -3.71 8.68
CA VAL A 121 11.31 -2.33 9.02
C VAL A 121 11.32 -2.20 10.54
N THR A 122 11.97 -1.15 11.04
CA THR A 122 11.99 -0.80 12.47
C THR A 122 11.27 0.51 12.74
N ASP A 123 10.72 0.67 13.94
CA ASP A 123 10.21 1.96 14.40
C ASP A 123 11.33 2.87 14.96
N SER A 124 10.94 4.00 15.57
CA SER A 124 11.83 4.98 16.18
C SER A 124 12.57 4.48 17.43
N ASN A 125 12.09 3.42 18.09
CA ASN A 125 12.76 2.77 19.21
C ASN A 125 13.77 1.70 18.75
N GLY A 126 13.80 1.40 17.45
CA GLY A 126 14.60 0.33 16.87
C GLY A 126 13.92 -1.04 16.93
N ASP A 127 12.65 -1.10 17.35
CA ASP A 127 11.90 -2.35 17.41
C ASP A 127 11.44 -2.76 16.01
N ILE A 128 11.56 -4.06 15.70
CA ILE A 128 11.17 -4.59 14.39
C ILE A 128 9.64 -4.68 14.31
N VAL A 129 9.05 -3.84 13.47
CA VAL A 129 7.59 -3.81 13.22
C VAL A 129 7.19 -4.67 12.02
N TRP A 130 8.14 -4.96 11.13
CA TRP A 130 7.92 -5.88 10.02
C TRP A 130 9.24 -6.57 9.62
N ARG A 131 9.15 -7.82 9.18
CA ARG A 131 10.26 -8.56 8.60
C ARG A 131 9.77 -9.30 7.36
N GLY A 132 10.53 -9.19 6.28
CA GLY A 132 10.27 -9.89 5.03
C GLY A 132 10.29 -11.39 5.25
N ALA A 133 9.25 -12.08 4.77
CA ALA A 133 9.31 -13.51 4.59
C ALA A 133 9.94 -13.77 3.22
N SER A 134 11.12 -14.38 3.19
CA SER A 134 11.77 -14.90 2.00
C SER A 134 11.02 -16.14 1.47
N SER A 135 9.77 -15.97 1.07
CA SER A 135 9.11 -16.86 0.13
C SER A 135 8.54 -15.98 -0.98
N ALA A 136 8.70 -16.41 -2.23
CA ALA A 136 8.64 -15.60 -3.46
C ALA A 136 7.29 -14.86 -3.75
N TRP A 137 6.36 -14.78 -2.79
CA TRP A 137 5.01 -14.25 -2.94
C TRP A 137 4.48 -13.57 -1.67
N ALA A 138 5.31 -12.85 -0.92
CA ALA A 138 4.86 -12.22 0.33
C ALA A 138 4.03 -10.94 0.07
N ALA A 139 2.74 -10.99 0.44
CA ALA A 139 1.93 -9.81 0.69
C ALA A 139 2.35 -9.21 2.04
N ALA A 140 2.93 -8.01 2.04
CA ALA A 140 3.26 -7.27 3.26
C ALA A 140 2.18 -6.22 3.54
N CYS A 141 1.52 -6.35 4.69
CA CYS A 141 0.83 -5.24 5.34
C CYS A 141 1.63 -4.92 6.59
N VAL A 142 2.31 -3.78 6.63
CA VAL A 142 2.81 -3.22 7.89
C VAL A 142 1.55 -2.87 8.68
N LYS A 143 1.33 -3.54 9.81
CA LYS A 143 0.34 -3.12 10.78
C LYS A 143 1.06 -2.26 11.80
N ALA A 144 0.80 -0.96 11.79
CA ALA A 144 1.05 -0.14 12.97
C ALA A 144 0.22 -0.72 14.12
N ARG A 145 0.87 -1.06 15.24
CA ARG A 145 0.14 -1.43 16.46
C ARG A 145 -0.57 -0.17 16.98
N ARG A 146 -1.79 -0.38 17.46
CA ARG A 146 -2.60 0.61 18.19
C ARG A 146 -1.93 1.03 19.49
#